data_AF-A0A0R1ZCE6-F1
#
_entry.id   AF-A0A0R1ZCE6-F1
#
_cell.length_a   1.000
_cell.length_b   1.000
_cell.length_c   1.000
_cell.angle_alpha   90.00
_cell.angle_beta   90.00
_cell.angle_gamma   90.00
#
_symmetry.space_group_name_H-M   'P 1'
#
loop_
_entity.id
_entity.type
_entity.pdbx_description
1 polymer ?
#
loop_
_entity_poly.entity_id
_entity_poly.type
_entity_poly.pdbx_seq_one_letter_code
_entity_poly.pdbx_strand_id
1 'polypeptide(L)'
;MEAIDRVLINHEVGRSVALDLGLSSEGMLFNWIRDYRKNGYNVIDKPIGRPRKKIITKHNQKKIKPEDKKIKELEEELLYLRAENAYLKALRELAIKDQKKQK
;
A
#
# COMPACT_ATOMS: atom_id res chain seq x y z
N MET A 1 -5.99 12.26 15.30
CA MET A 1 -6.22 11.12 14.38
C MET A 1 -6.90 9.93 15.08
N GLU A 2 -7.47 10.16 16.26
CA GLU A 2 -7.92 9.09 17.18
C GLU A 2 -9.12 8.27 16.67
N ALA A 3 -10.03 8.90 15.92
CA ALA A 3 -11.27 8.25 15.46
C ALA A 3 -11.04 7.17 14.39
N ILE A 4 -10.15 7.43 13.43
CA ILE A 4 -9.86 6.50 12.35
C ILE A 4 -9.04 5.32 12.89
N ASP A 5 -8.08 5.59 13.77
CA ASP A 5 -7.25 4.57 14.40
C ASP A 5 -8.06 3.65 15.31
N ARG A 6 -9.01 4.17 16.09
CA ARG A 6 -9.93 3.33 16.88
C ARG A 6 -10.71 2.33 16.02
N VAL A 7 -11.14 2.73 14.83
CA VAL A 7 -11.90 1.85 13.93
C VAL A 7 -10.98 0.91 13.13
N LEU A 8 -9.82 1.38 12.67
CA LEU A 8 -8.95 0.61 11.78
C LEU A 8 -7.90 -0.24 12.52
N ILE A 9 -7.43 0.20 13.68
CA ILE A 9 -6.39 -0.45 14.49
C ILE A 9 -7.02 -1.20 15.66
N ASN A 10 -7.89 -0.53 16.43
CA ASN A 10 -8.55 -1.16 17.59
C ASN A 10 -9.81 -1.97 17.23
N HIS A 11 -10.19 -1.99 15.94
CA HIS A 11 -11.35 -2.71 15.40
C HIS A 11 -12.68 -2.38 16.10
N GLU A 12 -12.80 -1.16 16.62
CA GLU A 12 -14.04 -0.70 17.23
C GLU A 12 -15.12 -0.42 16.18
N VAL A 13 -16.39 -0.55 16.57
CA VAL A 13 -17.52 -0.34 15.67
C VAL A 13 -17.63 1.15 15.32
N GLY A 14 -17.60 1.49 14.03
CA GLY A 14 -17.66 2.89 13.58
C GLY A 14 -18.83 3.68 14.17
N ARG A 15 -20.01 3.06 14.33
CA ARG A 15 -21.16 3.67 14.99
C ARG A 15 -20.89 4.08 16.43
N SER A 16 -20.31 3.20 17.24
CA SER A 16 -20.05 3.51 18.65
C SER A 16 -19.01 4.61 18.76
N VAL A 17 -17.93 4.52 17.97
CA VAL A 17 -16.89 5.56 17.93
C VAL A 17 -17.48 6.91 17.50
N ALA A 18 -18.41 6.94 16.54
CA ALA A 18 -19.06 8.19 16.12
C ALA A 18 -19.94 8.80 17.23
N LEU A 19 -20.63 7.96 18.01
CA LEU A 19 -21.45 8.39 19.15
C LEU A 19 -20.57 8.89 20.31
N ASP A 20 -19.51 8.16 20.65
CA ASP A 20 -18.56 8.51 21.71
C ASP A 20 -17.89 9.87 21.44
N LEU A 21 -17.63 10.17 20.16
CA LEU A 21 -17.03 11.43 19.71
C LEU A 21 -18.05 12.55 19.50
N GLY A 22 -19.34 12.29 19.71
CA GLY A 22 -20.41 13.28 19.51
C GLY A 22 -20.55 13.76 18.07
N LEU A 23 -20.22 12.92 17.07
CA LEU A 23 -20.36 13.30 15.67
C LEU A 23 -21.84 13.42 15.29
N SER A 24 -22.18 14.49 14.57
CA SER A 24 -23.56 14.73 14.11
C SER A 24 -24.09 13.64 13.18
N SER A 25 -23.21 12.87 12.53
CA SER A 25 -23.58 11.71 11.71
C SER A 25 -22.46 10.68 11.69
N GLU A 26 -22.83 9.41 11.82
CA GLU A 26 -21.94 8.27 11.59
C GLU A 26 -21.29 8.30 10.19
N GLY A 27 -22.01 8.84 9.20
CA GLY A 27 -21.51 8.98 7.84
C GLY A 27 -20.26 9.87 7.73
N MET A 28 -20.06 10.79 8.67
CA MET A 28 -18.88 11.66 8.70
C MET A 28 -17.61 10.86 9.00
N LEU A 29 -17.66 9.96 9.97
CA LEU A 29 -16.56 9.05 10.29
C LEU A 29 -16.27 8.10 9.14
N PHE A 30 -17.30 7.53 8.51
CA PHE A 30 -17.10 6.67 7.34
C PHE A 30 -16.51 7.42 6.15
N ASN A 31 -16.91 8.66 5.91
CA ASN A 31 -16.31 9.49 4.86
C ASN A 31 -14.83 9.75 5.14
N TRP A 32 -14.45 10.03 6.39
CA TRP A 32 -13.04 10.18 6.77
C TRP A 32 -12.25 8.89 6.60
N ILE A 33 -12.78 7.74 7.01
CA ILE A 33 -12.15 6.43 6.80
C ILE A 33 -11.98 6.15 5.30
N ARG A 34 -13.00 6.43 4.49
CA ARG A 34 -12.94 6.26 3.02
C ARG A 34 -11.86 7.14 2.41
N ASP A 35 -11.80 8.40 2.80
CA ASP A 35 -10.84 9.36 2.29
C ASP A 35 -9.41 9.01 2.71
N TYR A 36 -9.24 8.49 3.94
CA TYR A 36 -7.99 7.95 4.44
C TYR A 36 -7.55 6.70 3.68
N ARG A 37 -8.44 5.72 3.43
CA ARG A 37 -8.10 4.54 2.60
C ARG A 37 -7.72 4.91 1.17
N LYS A 38 -8.34 5.95 0.61
CA LYS A 38 -8.12 6.38 -0.77
C LYS A 38 -6.82 7.17 -0.96
N ASN A 39 -6.44 7.99 0.00
CA ASN A 39 -5.32 8.93 -0.15
C ASN A 39 -4.21 8.74 0.89
N GLY A 40 -4.37 7.83 1.86
CA GLY A 40 -3.49 7.71 3.01
C GLY A 40 -3.35 9.05 3.75
N TYR A 41 -2.11 9.38 4.10
CA TYR A 41 -1.73 10.67 4.69
C TYR A 41 -1.56 11.80 3.65
N ASN A 42 -1.64 11.51 2.34
CA ASN A 42 -1.47 12.50 1.27
C ASN A 42 -2.74 13.35 1.05
N VAL A 43 -3.14 14.10 2.07
CA VAL A 43 -4.19 15.11 1.96
C VAL A 43 -3.74 16.30 1.10
N ILE A 44 -2.42 16.52 0.99
CA ILE A 44 -1.79 17.69 0.34
C ILE A 44 -1.84 17.62 -1.20
N ASP A 45 -1.89 16.42 -1.80
CA ASP A 45 -1.83 16.27 -3.26
C ASP A 45 -3.18 16.46 -3.96
N LYS A 46 -4.26 16.72 -3.22
CA LYS A 46 -5.56 16.96 -3.84
C LYS A 46 -5.56 18.35 -4.49
N PRO A 47 -5.78 18.46 -5.81
CA PRO A 47 -5.96 19.76 -6.44
C PRO A 47 -7.20 20.43 -5.84
N ILE A 48 -6.99 21.53 -5.11
CA ILE A 48 -8.07 22.33 -4.54
C ILE A 48 -8.83 22.99 -5.68
N GLY A 49 -10.12 22.65 -5.84
CA GLY A 49 -11.03 23.28 -6.80
C GLY A 49 -11.73 22.31 -7.75
N ARG A 50 -12.51 22.88 -8.69
CA ARG A 50 -13.26 22.10 -9.69
C ARG A 50 -12.27 21.43 -10.66
N PRO A 51 -12.39 20.12 -10.94
CA PRO A 51 -11.58 19.48 -11.97
C PRO A 51 -11.78 20.22 -13.29
N ARG A 52 -10.68 20.61 -13.95
CA ARG A 52 -10.73 21.26 -15.26
C ARG A 52 -11.46 20.34 -16.23
N LYS A 53 -12.39 20.88 -17.03
CA LYS A 53 -13.10 20.14 -18.08
C LYS A 53 -12.05 19.51 -18.98
N LYS A 54 -11.98 18.17 -19.02
CA LYS A 54 -11.02 17.43 -19.85
C LYS A 54 -11.34 17.72 -21.32
N ILE A 55 -10.64 18.66 -21.94
CA ILE A 55 -10.54 18.72 -23.39
C ILE A 55 -9.65 17.53 -23.74
N ILE A 56 -10.22 16.49 -24.36
CA ILE A 56 -9.48 15.30 -24.79
C ILE A 56 -8.63 15.74 -25.99
N THR A 57 -7.47 16.33 -25.73
CA THR A 57 -6.39 16.38 -26.72
C THR A 57 -5.72 15.01 -26.70
N LYS A 58 -5.35 14.49 -27.89
CA LYS A 58 -4.71 13.17 -28.10
C LYS A 58 -3.33 13.01 -27.42
N HIS A 59 -2.99 13.90 -26.49
CA HIS A 59 -1.71 13.98 -25.81
C HIS A 59 -1.77 13.57 -24.33
N ASN A 60 -2.76 12.76 -23.95
CA ASN A 60 -2.68 11.95 -22.73
C ASN A 60 -1.85 10.68 -23.03
N GLN A 61 -0.59 10.87 -23.43
CA GLN A 61 0.40 9.83 -23.26
C GLN A 61 0.51 9.63 -21.75
N LYS A 62 0.20 8.42 -21.27
CA LYS A 62 0.37 8.01 -19.88
C LYS A 62 1.84 8.24 -19.52
N LYS A 63 2.15 9.41 -18.96
CA LYS A 63 3.47 9.68 -18.38
C LYS A 63 3.61 8.67 -17.25
N ILE A 64 4.50 7.70 -17.45
CA ILE A 64 4.91 6.73 -16.43
C ILE A 64 5.30 7.58 -15.22
N LYS A 65 4.58 7.43 -14.11
CA LYS A 65 4.87 8.20 -12.91
C LYS A 65 6.26 7.79 -12.41
N PRO A 66 7.02 8.68 -11.77
CA PRO A 66 8.31 8.30 -11.17
C PRO A 66 8.17 7.12 -10.20
N GLU A 67 7.03 7.02 -9.51
CA GLU A 67 6.64 5.89 -8.66
C GLU A 67 6.61 4.55 -9.42
N ASP A 68 6.03 4.52 -10.62
CA ASP A 68 5.90 3.30 -11.43
C ASP A 68 7.28 2.77 -11.87
N LYS A 69 8.24 3.68 -12.13
CA LYS A 69 9.62 3.29 -12.46
C LYS A 69 10.31 2.64 -11.27
N LYS A 70 10.15 3.22 -10.07
CA LYS A 70 10.78 2.70 -8.86
C LYS A 70 10.22 1.33 -8.48
N ILE A 71 8.92 1.13 -8.66
CA ILE A 71 8.27 -0.17 -8.46
C ILE A 71 8.91 -1.23 -9.37
N LYS A 72 9.08 -0.91 -10.66
CA LYS A 72 9.67 -1.84 -11.63
C LYS A 72 11.11 -2.24 -11.27
N GLU A 73 11.94 -1.26 -10.88
CA GLU A 73 13.31 -1.52 -10.42
C GLU A 73 13.34 -2.47 -9.21
N LEU A 74 12.46 -2.24 -8.23
CA LEU A 74 12.35 -3.07 -7.04
C LEU A 74 11.85 -4.49 -7.36
N GLU A 75 10.94 -4.64 -8.32
CA GLU A 75 10.46 -5.95 -8.77
C GLU A 75 11.59 -6.76 -9.44
N GLU A 76 12.42 -6.10 -10.25
CA GLU A 76 13.59 -6.72 -10.89
C GLU A 76 14.64 -7.15 -9.84
N GLU A 77 14.92 -6.30 -8.85
CA GLU A 77 15.84 -6.62 -7.75
C GLU A 77 15.31 -7.79 -6.89
N LEU A 78 14.02 -7.80 -6.56
CA LEU A 78 13.39 -8.92 -5.84
C LEU A 78 13.48 -10.24 -6.60
N LEU A 79 13.30 -10.21 -7.92
CA LEU A 79 13.42 -11.40 -8.76
C LEU A 79 14.86 -11.94 -8.73
N TYR A 80 15.84 -11.06 -8.87
CA TYR A 80 17.26 -11.42 -8.80
C TYR A 80 17.63 -12.05 -7.44
N LEU A 81 17.26 -11.38 -6.34
CA LEU A 81 17.54 -11.87 -4.98
C LEU A 81 16.84 -13.21 -4.68
N ARG A 82 15.65 -13.45 -5.26
CA ARG A 82 14.96 -14.74 -5.13
C ARG A 82 15.70 -15.85 -5.86
N ALA A 83 16.22 -15.59 -7.06
CA ALA A 83 17.02 -16.56 -7.79
C ALA A 83 18.31 -16.91 -7.05
N GLU A 84 19.03 -15.90 -6.55
CA GLU A 84 20.25 -16.10 -5.76
C GLU A 84 19.98 -16.91 -4.48
N ASN A 85 18.93 -16.58 -3.74
CA ASN A 85 18.54 -17.32 -2.54
C ASN A 85 18.16 -18.78 -2.85
N ALA A 86 17.48 -19.04 -3.97
CA ALA A 86 17.15 -20.40 -4.39
C ALA A 86 18.42 -21.21 -4.68
N TYR A 87 19.39 -20.60 -5.37
CA TYR A 87 20.68 -21.21 -5.65
C TYR A 87 21.47 -21.53 -4.38
N LEU A 88 21.58 -20.57 -3.45
CA LEU A 88 22.27 -20.77 -2.18
C LEU A 88 21.60 -21.84 -1.31
N LYS A 89 20.26 -21.95 -1.33
CA LYS A 89 19.54 -23.01 -0.64
C LYS A 89 19.84 -24.39 -1.23
N ALA A 90 19.85 -24.52 -2.55
CA ALA A 90 20.19 -25.77 -3.22
C ALA A 90 21.62 -26.25 -2.88
N LEU A 91 22.58 -25.33 -2.84
CA LEU A 91 23.96 -25.64 -2.41
C LEU A 91 24.02 -26.10 -0.95
N ARG A 92 23.32 -25.42 -0.05
CA ARG A 92 23.25 -25.82 1.37
C ARG A 92 22.66 -27.21 1.54
N GLU A 93 21.59 -27.52 0.81
CA GLU A 93 20.97 -28.85 0.85
C GLU A 93 21.93 -29.96 0.39
N LEU A 94 22.70 -29.70 -0.67
CA LEU A 94 23.72 -30.64 -1.16
C LEU A 94 24.79 -30.88 -0.10
N ALA A 95 25.35 -29.80 0.47
CA ALA A 95 26.37 -29.89 1.53
C ALA A 95 25.87 -30.67 2.76
N ILE A 96 24.60 -30.46 3.17
CA ILE A 96 23.98 -31.20 4.27
C ILE A 96 23.84 -32.70 3.93
N LYS A 97 23.46 -33.03 2.69
CA LYS A 97 23.35 -34.43 2.24
C LYS A 97 24.72 -35.11 2.23
N ASP A 98 25.76 -34.42 1.79
CA ASP A 98 27.13 -34.97 1.76
C ASP A 98 27.66 -35.22 3.17
N GLN A 99 27.47 -34.28 4.10
CA GLN A 99 27.84 -34.47 5.51
C GLN A 99 27.11 -35.64 6.17
N LYS A 100 25.84 -35.88 5.81
CA LYS A 100 25.08 -37.04 6.31
C LYS A 100 25.54 -38.37 5.73
N LYS A 101 26.12 -38.40 4.52
CA LYS A 101 26.67 -39.62 3.91
C LYS A 101 28.04 -40.01 4.47
N GLN A 102 28.78 -39.05 5.02
CA GLN A 102 30.11 -39.27 5.60
C GLN A 102 30.07 -39.65 7.09
N LYS A 103 28.89 -39.64 7.72
CA LYS A 103 28.64 -40.16 9.07
C LYS A 103 27.96 -41.53 8.97
#